data_AF-A0A7Y5WKI3-F1
#
_entry.id   AF-A0A7Y5WKI3-F1
#
_cell.length_a   1.000
_cell.length_b   1.000
_cell.length_c   1.000
_cell.angle_alpha   90.00
_cell.angle_beta   90.00
_cell.angle_gamma   90.00
#
_symmetry.space_group_name_H-M   'P 1'
#
loop_
_entity.id
_entity.type
_entity.pdbx_description
1 polymer ?
#
loop_
_entity_poly.entity_id
_entity_poly.type
_entity_poly.pdbx_seq_one_letter_code
_entity_poly.pdbx_strand_id
1 'polypeptide(L)'
;MTVRIGMIGPGGMGQAHIDRIHTVIAGGRVVAVADVDEVRAKEVAARIDGTAYATSAELIASDEVDAVMICSYGPAHEVDVLAAIAAGKPVFCEKPLTPTADAALRIMQAEQAAGRRLVTVGFMRRFDRSYRQMKSLLDSGELGETLMVHCAHRNPTVPEHYTWDMAINDTAIHEVDTMRWLLGEEFVSARVDKPKKTSLRFEHLQDPLVLVLETESGVRVDDEIFVNCQFGYDIRCEAVAEKGTVSLADQNAVEVRDGSGHRNTIARDHNDRFWGAFVTEVQEWISAVARGEHTGSTSWDGYAAACVCDAGVRALTDDGVVKVEMIAKPDFYA
;
A
#
# COMPACT_ATOMS: atom_id res chain seq x y z
N MET A 1 -2.61 -8.94 26.34
CA MET A 1 -2.03 -7.61 26.64
C MET A 1 -2.52 -6.66 25.55
N THR A 2 -2.93 -5.43 25.89
CA THR A 2 -3.31 -4.43 24.88
C THR A 2 -2.06 -3.72 24.40
N VAL A 3 -1.81 -3.70 23.09
CA VAL A 3 -0.69 -2.99 22.47
C VAL A 3 -0.98 -1.48 22.50
N ARG A 4 -0.11 -0.70 23.14
CA ARG A 4 -0.20 0.77 23.19
C ARG A 4 0.48 1.36 21.97
N ILE A 5 -0.29 2.00 21.10
CA ILE A 5 0.15 2.47 19.79
C ILE A 5 0.36 3.98 19.83
N GLY A 6 1.49 4.44 19.32
CA GLY A 6 1.74 5.84 19.02
C GLY A 6 1.45 6.13 17.54
N MET A 7 0.58 7.10 17.26
CA MET A 7 0.22 7.51 15.90
C MET A 7 0.98 8.76 15.47
N ILE A 8 1.75 8.66 14.39
CA ILE A 8 2.51 9.76 13.81
C ILE A 8 1.81 10.20 12.52
N GLY A 9 1.36 11.45 12.46
CA GLY A 9 0.59 11.99 11.33
C GLY A 9 -0.87 11.54 11.29
N PRO A 10 -1.71 11.90 12.27
CA PRO A 10 -3.16 11.65 12.26
C PRO A 10 -3.92 12.52 11.24
N GLY A 11 -3.51 12.49 9.97
CA GLY A 11 -4.27 13.03 8.83
C GLY A 11 -5.46 12.12 8.45
N GLY A 12 -5.94 12.18 7.20
CA GLY A 12 -7.10 11.39 6.77
C GLY A 12 -6.95 9.87 7.03
N MET A 13 -5.83 9.29 6.61
CA MET A 13 -5.55 7.85 6.85
C MET A 13 -5.28 7.55 8.33
N GLY A 14 -4.48 8.38 9.01
CA GLY A 14 -4.19 8.18 10.43
C GLY A 14 -5.44 8.23 11.30
N GLN A 15 -6.40 9.13 11.01
CA GLN A 15 -7.69 9.15 11.69
C GLN A 15 -8.55 7.92 11.38
N ALA A 16 -8.58 7.47 10.12
CA ALA A 16 -9.29 6.25 9.76
C ALA A 16 -8.73 5.02 10.48
N HIS A 17 -7.40 4.94 10.66
CA HIS A 17 -6.78 3.89 11.48
C HIS A 17 -7.08 4.02 12.96
N ILE A 18 -7.03 5.23 13.54
CA ILE A 18 -7.47 5.48 14.92
C ILE A 18 -8.90 4.96 15.13
N ASP A 19 -9.81 5.32 14.23
CA ASP A 19 -11.21 4.95 14.34
C ASP A 19 -11.38 3.42 14.26
N ARG A 20 -10.70 2.75 13.32
CA ARG A 20 -10.71 1.28 13.23
C ARG A 20 -10.14 0.61 14.48
N ILE A 21 -9.01 1.10 14.99
CA ILE A 21 -8.37 0.59 16.21
C ILE A 21 -9.30 0.70 17.41
N HIS A 22 -10.04 1.79 17.53
CA HIS A 22 -10.91 2.06 18.68
C HIS A 22 -12.30 1.41 18.56
N THR A 23 -12.79 1.11 17.36
CA THR A 23 -14.18 0.67 17.14
C THR A 23 -14.35 -0.77 16.67
N VAL A 24 -13.35 -1.33 15.97
CA VAL A 24 -13.48 -2.64 15.30
C VAL A 24 -12.39 -3.63 15.72
N ILE A 25 -11.16 -3.15 15.87
CA ILE A 25 -9.98 -3.99 16.07
C ILE A 25 -9.79 -4.30 17.55
N ALA A 26 -9.43 -5.54 17.85
CA ALA A 26 -9.16 -6.01 19.20
C ALA A 26 -7.66 -5.97 19.54
N GLY A 27 -7.37 -5.69 20.80
CA GLY A 27 -6.01 -5.85 21.37
C GLY A 27 -5.06 -4.68 21.13
N GLY A 28 -5.50 -3.57 20.54
CA GLY A 28 -4.73 -2.35 20.40
C GLY A 28 -5.45 -1.12 20.96
N ARG A 29 -4.70 -0.10 21.37
CA ARG A 29 -5.22 1.22 21.72
C ARG A 29 -4.22 2.29 21.28
N VAL A 30 -4.67 3.30 20.56
CA VAL A 30 -3.86 4.49 20.31
C VAL A 30 -3.81 5.31 21.60
N VAL A 31 -2.60 5.51 22.14
CA VAL A 31 -2.38 6.20 23.44
C VAL A 31 -1.62 7.52 23.28
N ALA A 32 -0.98 7.72 22.14
CA ALA A 32 -0.13 8.85 21.86
C ALA A 32 -0.28 9.30 20.41
N VAL A 33 -0.19 10.60 20.17
CA VAL A 33 -0.18 11.16 18.82
C VAL A 33 0.91 12.23 18.68
N ALA A 34 1.49 12.33 17.49
CA ALA A 34 2.38 13.42 17.09
C ALA A 34 2.01 13.88 15.68
N ASP A 35 2.03 15.19 15.46
CA ASP A 35 1.80 15.79 14.15
C ASP A 35 2.57 17.12 14.08
N VAL A 36 2.99 17.51 12.87
CA VAL A 36 3.56 18.84 12.60
C VAL A 36 2.54 19.96 12.85
N ASP A 37 1.25 19.65 12.74
CA ASP A 37 0.13 20.49 13.15
C ASP A 37 -0.21 20.20 14.61
N GLU A 38 0.36 20.99 15.52
CA GLU A 38 0.14 20.84 16.97
C GLU A 38 -1.34 20.94 17.38
N VAL A 39 -2.15 21.71 16.66
CA VAL A 39 -3.57 21.86 16.97
C VAL A 39 -4.27 20.53 16.69
N ARG A 40 -4.02 19.96 15.50
CA ARG A 40 -4.53 18.63 15.15
C ARG A 40 -4.07 17.55 16.12
N ALA A 41 -2.79 17.54 16.52
CA ALA A 41 -2.28 16.59 17.50
C ALA A 41 -3.03 16.69 18.84
N LYS A 42 -3.24 17.91 19.37
CA LYS A 42 -3.96 18.13 20.63
C LYS A 42 -5.43 17.73 20.54
N GLU A 43 -6.11 18.05 19.44
CA GLU A 43 -7.51 17.68 19.21
C GLU A 43 -7.69 16.15 19.14
N VAL A 44 -6.83 15.48 18.38
CA VAL A 44 -6.89 14.01 18.25
C VAL A 44 -6.55 13.34 19.58
N ALA A 45 -5.51 13.81 20.30
CA ALA A 45 -5.15 13.29 21.61
C ALA A 45 -6.31 13.38 22.61
N ALA A 46 -7.00 14.53 22.65
CA ALA A 46 -8.15 14.73 23.52
C ALA A 46 -9.31 13.78 23.16
N ARG A 47 -9.56 13.57 21.86
CA ARG A 47 -10.61 12.65 21.36
C ARG A 47 -10.37 11.20 21.77
N ILE A 48 -9.12 10.76 21.80
CA ILE A 48 -8.75 9.36 22.09
C ILE A 48 -8.37 9.12 23.55
N ASP A 49 -8.45 10.15 24.41
CA ASP A 49 -7.95 10.11 25.80
C ASP A 49 -6.49 9.64 25.84
N GLY A 50 -5.64 10.34 25.07
CA GLY A 50 -4.22 10.05 24.88
C GLY A 50 -3.33 11.28 25.04
N THR A 51 -2.04 11.12 24.76
CA THR A 51 -1.04 12.19 24.90
C THR A 51 -0.64 12.77 23.55
N ALA A 52 -0.70 14.10 23.40
CA ALA A 52 -0.10 14.79 22.28
C ALA A 52 1.39 15.06 22.60
N TYR A 53 2.28 14.54 21.77
CA TYR A 53 3.71 14.84 21.83
C TYR A 53 4.05 15.97 20.86
N ALA A 54 5.08 16.76 21.18
CA ALA A 54 5.49 17.86 20.32
C ALA A 54 6.20 17.36 19.05
N THR A 55 6.86 16.21 19.14
CA THR A 55 7.57 15.60 18.00
C THR A 55 7.33 14.08 17.94
N SER A 56 7.50 13.52 16.74
CA SER A 56 7.51 12.06 16.55
C SER A 56 8.61 11.38 17.36
N ALA A 57 9.79 12.00 17.46
CA ALA A 57 10.93 11.49 18.23
C ALA A 57 10.59 11.33 19.73
N GLU A 58 9.91 12.29 20.35
CA GLU A 58 9.48 12.18 21.75
C GLU A 58 8.45 11.06 21.94
N LEU A 59 7.49 10.93 21.01
CA LEU A 59 6.50 9.85 21.01
C LEU A 59 7.19 8.48 20.87
N ILE A 60 8.15 8.35 19.95
CA ILE A 60 8.93 7.13 19.72
C ILE A 60 9.76 6.78 20.96
N ALA A 61 10.31 7.75 21.68
CA ALA A 61 11.11 7.51 22.88
C ALA A 61 10.28 7.14 24.12
N SER A 62 8.96 7.34 24.11
CA SER A 62 8.12 7.15 25.30
C SER A 62 7.96 5.68 25.72
N ASP A 63 8.16 5.38 27.00
CA ASP A 63 7.88 4.06 27.59
C ASP A 63 6.37 3.73 27.63
N GLU A 64 5.51 4.71 27.33
CA GLU A 64 4.06 4.51 27.21
C GLU A 64 3.62 3.94 25.86
N VAL A 65 4.54 3.83 24.89
CA VAL A 65 4.26 3.39 23.52
C VAL A 65 4.99 2.08 23.23
N ASP A 66 4.25 1.03 22.93
CA ASP A 66 4.78 -0.31 22.60
C ASP A 66 5.15 -0.44 21.12
N ALA A 67 4.38 0.20 20.24
CA ALA A 67 4.56 0.18 18.78
C ALA A 67 4.12 1.50 18.15
N VAL A 68 4.59 1.80 16.94
CA VAL A 68 4.27 3.04 16.24
C VAL A 68 3.59 2.78 14.90
N MET A 69 2.63 3.64 14.57
CA MET A 69 1.96 3.68 13.29
C MET A 69 2.23 5.02 12.63
N ILE A 70 2.87 5.01 11.46
CA ILE A 70 3.32 6.18 10.72
C ILE A 70 2.39 6.38 9.53
N CYS A 71 1.61 7.46 9.58
CA CYS A 71 0.61 7.87 8.59
C CYS A 71 0.85 9.31 8.10
N SER A 72 2.05 9.84 8.33
CA SER A 72 2.46 11.18 7.93
C SER A 72 2.62 11.32 6.41
N TYR A 73 3.12 12.46 5.94
CA TYR A 73 3.43 12.64 4.53
C TYR A 73 4.61 11.74 4.12
N GLY A 74 4.49 11.02 2.99
CA GLY A 74 5.43 9.95 2.58
C GLY A 74 6.93 10.28 2.71
N PRO A 75 7.41 11.46 2.25
CA PRO A 75 8.81 11.87 2.43
C PRO A 75 9.30 11.96 3.88
N ALA A 76 8.40 12.07 4.86
CA ALA A 76 8.75 12.09 6.28
C ALA A 76 8.91 10.68 6.90
N HIS A 77 8.47 9.62 6.22
CA HIS A 77 8.46 8.26 6.77
C HIS A 77 9.85 7.77 7.16
N GLU A 78 10.87 8.04 6.34
CA GLU A 78 12.22 7.51 6.55
C GLU A 78 12.77 7.83 7.94
N VAL A 79 12.66 9.09 8.37
CA VAL A 79 13.21 9.57 9.63
C VAL A 79 12.53 8.87 10.81
N ASP A 80 11.21 8.74 10.78
CA ASP A 80 10.43 8.14 11.85
C ASP A 80 10.58 6.62 11.90
N VAL A 81 10.68 5.95 10.75
CA VAL A 81 10.94 4.51 10.67
C VAL A 81 12.33 4.19 11.24
N LEU A 82 13.37 4.94 10.85
CA LEU A 82 14.72 4.75 11.37
C LEU A 82 14.79 4.98 12.88
N ALA A 83 14.13 6.02 13.38
CA ALA A 83 14.05 6.30 14.82
C ALA A 83 13.35 5.18 15.60
N ALA A 84 12.27 4.63 15.06
CA ALA A 84 11.54 3.53 15.69
C ALA A 84 12.32 2.20 15.68
N ILE A 85 13.05 1.90 14.59
CA ILE A 85 13.99 0.76 14.55
C ILE A 85 15.07 0.92 15.62
N ALA A 86 15.66 2.12 15.74
CA ALA A 86 16.68 2.40 16.75
C ALA A 86 16.14 2.25 18.18
N ALA A 87 14.87 2.58 18.41
CA ALA A 87 14.16 2.37 19.67
C ALA A 87 13.72 0.91 19.90
N GLY A 88 13.89 0.03 18.91
CA GLY A 88 13.47 -1.37 18.97
C GLY A 88 11.94 -1.58 18.95
N LYS A 89 11.19 -0.59 18.46
CA LYS A 89 9.72 -0.61 18.44
C LYS A 89 9.20 -1.15 17.11
N PRO A 90 8.20 -2.05 17.12
CA PRO A 90 7.50 -2.43 15.91
C PRO A 90 6.84 -1.22 15.23
N VAL A 91 6.88 -1.20 13.90
CA VAL A 91 6.43 -0.10 13.05
C VAL A 91 5.41 -0.63 12.05
N PHE A 92 4.26 0.02 11.97
CA PHE A 92 3.40 -0.02 10.79
C PHE A 92 3.60 1.30 10.04
N CYS A 93 4.15 1.24 8.83
CA CYS A 93 4.38 2.41 7.99
C CYS A 93 3.40 2.39 6.82
N GLU A 94 2.55 3.40 6.72
CA GLU A 94 1.74 3.58 5.51
C GLU A 94 2.63 3.69 4.26
N LYS A 95 2.04 3.32 3.11
CA LYS A 95 2.73 3.42 1.83
C LYS A 95 2.90 4.89 1.40
N PRO A 96 3.95 5.21 0.63
CA PRO A 96 5.11 4.36 0.35
C PRO A 96 6.00 4.24 1.60
N LEU A 97 6.82 3.17 1.69
CA LEU A 97 7.83 3.09 2.76
C LEU A 97 8.77 4.30 2.72
N THR A 98 9.23 4.65 1.52
CA THR A 98 10.02 5.86 1.23
C THR A 98 9.77 6.32 -0.20
N PRO A 99 10.02 7.59 -0.53
CA PRO A 99 9.86 8.11 -1.90
C PRO A 99 10.92 7.65 -2.91
N THR A 100 12.00 6.99 -2.46
CA THR A 100 13.08 6.48 -3.34
C THR A 100 13.58 5.13 -2.85
N ALA A 101 14.13 4.31 -3.75
CA ALA A 101 14.75 3.03 -3.40
C ALA A 101 15.95 3.16 -2.45
N ASP A 102 16.79 4.19 -2.63
CA ASP A 102 17.96 4.43 -1.76
C ASP A 102 17.57 4.65 -0.30
N ALA A 103 16.45 5.33 -0.07
CA ALA A 103 15.90 5.55 1.27
C ALA A 103 15.38 4.25 1.89
N ALA A 104 14.66 3.42 1.11
CA ALA A 104 14.20 2.12 1.59
C ALA A 104 15.38 1.19 1.91
N LEU A 105 16.46 1.26 1.14
CA LEU A 105 17.68 0.50 1.40
C LEU A 105 18.32 0.87 2.75
N ARG A 106 18.33 2.15 3.13
CA ARG A 106 18.83 2.60 4.44
C ARG A 106 17.99 2.04 5.59
N ILE A 107 16.66 1.98 5.42
CA ILE A 107 15.75 1.36 6.39
C ILE A 107 16.06 -0.15 6.53
N MET A 108 16.19 -0.86 5.41
CA MET A 108 16.55 -2.28 5.44
C MET A 108 17.90 -2.54 6.11
N GLN A 109 18.89 -1.68 5.88
CA GLN A 109 20.20 -1.80 6.53
C GLN A 109 20.09 -1.60 8.05
N ALA A 110 19.30 -0.62 8.51
CA ALA A 110 19.06 -0.40 9.92
C ALA A 110 18.32 -1.57 10.58
N GLU A 111 17.32 -2.14 9.91
CA GLU A 111 16.55 -3.28 10.43
C GLU A 111 17.40 -4.57 10.50
N GLN A 112 18.23 -4.82 9.48
CA GLN A 112 19.21 -5.91 9.51
C GLN A 112 20.24 -5.74 10.62
N ALA A 113 20.74 -4.52 10.84
CA ALA A 113 21.67 -4.21 11.92
C ALA A 113 21.02 -4.39 13.31
N ALA A 114 19.73 -4.11 13.45
CA ALA A 114 18.96 -4.38 14.66
C ALA A 114 18.66 -5.88 14.86
N GLY A 115 18.81 -6.71 13.83
CA GLY A 115 18.65 -8.17 13.89
C GLY A 115 17.21 -8.64 14.08
N ARG A 116 16.21 -7.77 13.87
CA ARG A 116 14.79 -8.07 14.06
C ARG A 116 13.94 -7.36 13.00
N ARG A 117 13.00 -8.08 12.39
CA ARG A 117 11.98 -7.51 11.50
C ARG A 117 11.00 -6.71 12.35
N LEU A 118 11.02 -5.39 12.24
CA LEU A 118 10.18 -4.45 12.99
C LEU A 118 9.21 -3.71 12.07
N VAL A 119 9.52 -3.58 10.77
CA VAL A 119 8.79 -2.75 9.82
C VAL A 119 7.77 -3.57 9.05
N THR A 120 6.51 -3.15 9.14
CA THR A 120 5.41 -3.60 8.28
C THR A 120 4.98 -2.43 7.39
N VAL A 121 4.83 -2.66 6.08
CA VAL A 121 4.38 -1.61 5.14
C VAL A 121 2.87 -1.74 4.87
N GLY A 122 2.15 -0.63 4.77
CA GLY A 122 0.69 -0.59 4.56
C GLY A 122 0.22 -1.00 3.17
N PHE A 123 0.59 -2.20 2.71
CA PHE A 123 0.13 -2.78 1.45
C PHE A 123 -1.12 -3.65 1.65
N MET A 124 -2.22 -2.99 2.00
CA MET A 124 -3.48 -3.59 2.41
C MET A 124 -4.08 -4.60 1.42
N ARG A 125 -3.77 -4.50 0.12
CA ARG A 125 -4.34 -5.39 -0.90
C ARG A 125 -3.98 -6.86 -0.69
N ARG A 126 -2.84 -7.17 -0.06
CA ARG A 126 -2.46 -8.54 0.34
C ARG A 126 -3.42 -9.15 1.38
N PHE A 127 -4.24 -8.32 2.02
CA PHE A 127 -5.22 -8.69 3.04
C PHE A 127 -6.66 -8.64 2.53
N ASP A 128 -6.89 -8.19 1.30
CA ASP A 128 -8.19 -8.30 0.64
C ASP A 128 -8.52 -9.78 0.39
N ARG A 129 -9.76 -10.16 0.75
CA ARG A 129 -10.22 -11.55 0.67
C ARG A 129 -10.14 -12.11 -0.75
N SER A 130 -10.50 -11.30 -1.76
CA SER A 130 -10.50 -11.73 -3.15
C SER A 130 -9.08 -11.94 -3.66
N TYR A 131 -8.14 -11.06 -3.31
CA TYR A 131 -6.72 -11.25 -3.63
C TYR A 131 -6.11 -12.47 -2.92
N ARG A 132 -6.42 -12.71 -1.64
CA ARG A 132 -5.97 -13.94 -0.94
C ARG A 132 -6.52 -15.21 -1.57
N GLN A 133 -7.78 -15.21 -2.01
CA GLN A 133 -8.37 -16.34 -2.71
C GLN A 133 -7.74 -16.56 -4.10
N MET A 134 -7.53 -15.48 -4.85
CA MET A 134 -6.82 -15.53 -6.14
C MET A 134 -5.41 -16.11 -5.95
N LYS A 135 -4.64 -15.60 -4.98
CA LYS A 135 -3.32 -16.14 -4.66
C LYS A 135 -3.36 -17.63 -4.34
N SER A 136 -4.28 -18.06 -3.47
CA SER A 136 -4.41 -19.48 -3.12
C SER A 136 -4.72 -20.39 -4.32
N LEU A 137 -5.42 -19.88 -5.34
CA LEU A 137 -5.71 -20.63 -6.57
C LEU A 137 -4.52 -20.68 -7.52
N LEU A 138 -3.75 -19.59 -7.63
CA LEU A 138 -2.53 -19.57 -8.42
C LEU A 138 -1.44 -20.45 -7.79
N ASP A 139 -1.22 -20.31 -6.48
CA ASP A 139 -0.24 -21.09 -5.72
C ASP A 139 -0.56 -22.61 -5.71
N SER A 140 -1.82 -23.01 -5.96
CA SER A 140 -2.20 -24.43 -6.03
C SER A 140 -1.70 -25.12 -7.30
N GLY A 141 -1.36 -24.36 -8.34
CA GLY A 141 -0.97 -24.88 -9.66
C GLY A 141 -2.11 -25.50 -10.47
N GLU A 142 -3.36 -25.45 -9.99
CA GLU A 142 -4.51 -26.05 -10.67
C GLU A 142 -4.72 -25.45 -12.07
N LEU A 143 -4.45 -24.15 -12.23
CA LEU A 143 -4.57 -23.42 -13.49
C LEU A 143 -3.30 -23.46 -14.36
N GLY A 144 -2.24 -24.17 -13.93
CA GLY A 144 -0.91 -24.14 -14.57
C GLY A 144 -0.13 -22.86 -14.25
N GLU A 145 0.91 -22.60 -15.03
CA GLU A 145 1.75 -21.39 -14.86
C GLU A 145 0.96 -20.12 -15.21
N THR A 146 1.17 -19.05 -14.46
CA THR A 146 0.63 -17.73 -14.83
C THR A 146 1.46 -17.15 -15.97
N LEU A 147 0.81 -16.57 -16.98
CA LEU A 147 1.46 -16.05 -18.18
C LEU A 147 1.31 -14.53 -18.28
N MET A 148 0.13 -14.02 -17.92
CA MET A 148 -0.17 -12.59 -17.96
C MET A 148 -1.11 -12.18 -16.82
N VAL A 149 -1.06 -10.91 -16.43
CA VAL A 149 -2.05 -10.31 -15.53
C VAL A 149 -2.52 -8.97 -16.07
N HIS A 150 -3.83 -8.79 -16.18
CA HIS A 150 -4.49 -7.56 -16.59
C HIS A 150 -5.07 -6.86 -15.37
N CYS A 151 -4.61 -5.65 -15.09
CA CYS A 151 -5.05 -4.82 -13.98
C CYS A 151 -5.74 -3.55 -14.49
N ALA A 152 -6.65 -3.01 -13.67
CA ALA A 152 -7.11 -1.65 -13.83
C ALA A 152 -7.28 -1.00 -12.47
N HIS A 153 -6.62 0.14 -12.28
CA HIS A 153 -6.78 1.04 -11.15
C HIS A 153 -7.49 2.31 -11.60
N ARG A 154 -8.79 2.38 -11.29
CA ARG A 154 -9.60 3.54 -11.66
C ARG A 154 -10.08 4.30 -10.45
N ASN A 155 -10.03 5.63 -10.56
CA ASN A 155 -10.47 6.53 -9.51
C ASN A 155 -11.39 7.61 -10.09
N PRO A 156 -12.41 8.10 -9.36
CA PRO A 156 -13.36 9.06 -9.92
C PRO A 156 -12.70 10.37 -10.36
N THR A 157 -11.87 10.94 -9.49
CA THR A 157 -11.13 12.19 -9.71
C THR A 157 -10.01 12.33 -8.68
N VAL A 158 -8.96 13.05 -9.03
CA VAL A 158 -7.82 13.36 -8.16
C VAL A 158 -7.86 14.82 -7.69
N PRO A 159 -7.11 15.21 -6.64
CA PRO A 159 -6.91 16.63 -6.35
C PRO A 159 -6.02 17.29 -7.42
N GLU A 160 -6.13 18.61 -7.58
CA GLU A 160 -5.40 19.35 -8.63
C GLU A 160 -3.86 19.26 -8.49
N HIS A 161 -3.35 19.10 -7.27
CA HIS A 161 -1.91 18.92 -7.03
C HIS A 161 -1.39 17.54 -7.45
N TYR A 162 -2.25 16.63 -7.91
CA TYR A 162 -1.85 15.30 -8.35
C TYR A 162 -1.07 15.37 -9.67
N THR A 163 0.11 14.74 -9.71
CA THR A 163 1.05 14.78 -10.84
C THR A 163 1.23 13.40 -11.49
N TRP A 164 2.00 13.32 -12.57
CA TRP A 164 2.14 12.08 -13.36
C TRP A 164 2.95 11.02 -12.61
N ASP A 165 3.96 11.45 -11.86
CA ASP A 165 4.74 10.57 -10.99
C ASP A 165 3.88 9.95 -9.89
N MET A 166 2.86 10.67 -9.39
CA MET A 166 1.89 10.14 -8.42
C MET A 166 1.02 9.01 -9.01
N ALA A 167 0.81 8.98 -10.33
CA ALA A 167 0.15 7.82 -10.98
C ALA A 167 0.94 6.52 -10.78
N ILE A 168 2.26 6.61 -10.64
CA ILE A 168 3.11 5.47 -10.33
C ILE A 168 3.28 5.32 -8.81
N ASN A 169 3.73 6.38 -8.13
CA ASN A 169 4.16 6.35 -6.73
C ASN A 169 3.01 6.25 -5.72
N ASP A 170 1.84 6.81 -6.04
CA ASP A 170 0.71 6.85 -5.12
C ASP A 170 -0.43 5.91 -5.51
N THR A 171 -0.55 5.58 -6.81
CA THR A 171 -1.63 4.77 -7.37
C THR A 171 -1.15 3.38 -7.77
N ALA A 172 -0.31 3.25 -8.79
CA ALA A 172 0.15 1.95 -9.30
C ALA A 172 1.05 1.18 -8.32
N ILE A 173 1.63 1.85 -7.31
CA ILE A 173 2.42 1.18 -6.27
C ILE A 173 1.66 0.03 -5.60
N HIS A 174 0.33 0.13 -5.52
CA HIS A 174 -0.50 -0.94 -4.98
C HIS A 174 -0.49 -2.17 -5.89
N GLU A 175 -0.66 -2.00 -7.21
CA GLU A 175 -0.53 -3.06 -8.20
C GLU A 175 0.91 -3.62 -8.24
N VAL A 176 1.92 -2.76 -8.22
CA VAL A 176 3.34 -3.16 -8.15
C VAL A 176 3.58 -4.11 -6.98
N ASP A 177 3.17 -3.73 -5.77
CA ASP A 177 3.32 -4.59 -4.60
C ASP A 177 2.48 -5.88 -4.71
N THR A 178 1.21 -5.73 -5.06
CA THR A 178 0.26 -6.85 -5.06
C THR A 178 0.67 -7.90 -6.07
N MET A 179 1.14 -7.51 -7.26
CA MET A 179 1.51 -8.44 -8.33
C MET A 179 2.81 -9.18 -8.02
N ARG A 180 3.80 -8.51 -7.41
CA ARG A 180 5.00 -9.20 -6.87
C ARG A 180 4.62 -10.29 -5.87
N TRP A 181 3.74 -9.95 -4.93
CA TRP A 181 3.27 -10.92 -3.92
C TRP A 181 2.40 -12.03 -4.51
N LEU A 182 1.53 -11.69 -5.46
CA LEU A 182 0.61 -12.63 -6.10
C LEU A 182 1.39 -13.68 -6.90
N LEU A 183 2.34 -13.22 -7.73
CA LEU A 183 3.15 -14.06 -8.62
C LEU A 183 4.32 -14.73 -7.89
N GLY A 184 4.78 -14.17 -6.77
CA GLY A 184 5.88 -14.73 -5.98
C GLY A 184 7.27 -14.51 -6.59
N GLU A 185 7.40 -13.54 -7.49
CA GLU A 185 8.64 -13.19 -8.19
C GLU A 185 8.76 -11.67 -8.40
N GLU A 186 9.93 -11.22 -8.83
CA GLU A 186 10.26 -9.81 -8.95
C GLU A 186 10.11 -9.28 -10.39
N PHE A 187 9.89 -7.96 -10.53
CA PHE A 187 9.87 -7.30 -11.83
C PHE A 187 11.27 -6.92 -12.31
N VAL A 188 11.57 -7.18 -13.58
CA VAL A 188 12.87 -6.85 -14.21
C VAL A 188 12.79 -5.67 -15.16
N SER A 189 11.60 -5.27 -15.60
CA SER A 189 11.42 -4.13 -16.48
C SER A 189 10.05 -3.45 -16.33
N ALA A 190 10.01 -2.18 -16.69
CA ALA A 190 8.82 -1.34 -16.73
C ALA A 190 8.78 -0.52 -18.04
N ARG A 191 7.57 -0.31 -18.55
CA ARG A 191 7.27 0.59 -19.67
C ARG A 191 5.99 1.35 -19.31
N VAL A 192 5.87 2.61 -19.72
CA VAL A 192 4.60 3.35 -19.61
C VAL A 192 4.10 3.77 -20.99
N ASP A 193 2.94 3.23 -21.37
CA ASP A 193 2.24 3.65 -22.58
C ASP A 193 1.29 4.80 -22.23
N LYS A 194 1.16 5.76 -23.16
CA LYS A 194 0.36 6.99 -22.98
C LYS A 194 -0.81 7.02 -23.97
N PRO A 195 -1.99 6.50 -23.60
CA PRO A 195 -3.19 6.61 -24.42
C PRO A 195 -3.63 8.06 -24.68
N LYS A 196 -4.69 8.21 -25.48
CA LYS A 196 -5.35 9.50 -25.69
C LYS A 196 -5.79 10.08 -24.35
N LYS A 197 -5.35 11.31 -24.07
CA LYS A 197 -5.73 12.03 -22.86
C LYS A 197 -7.25 12.20 -22.75
N THR A 198 -7.84 11.86 -21.60
CA THR A 198 -9.24 12.18 -21.29
C THR A 198 -9.46 13.69 -21.25
N SER A 199 -10.65 14.18 -21.60
CA SER A 199 -11.01 15.60 -21.43
C SER A 199 -11.37 15.96 -19.99
N LEU A 200 -11.42 14.98 -19.07
CA LEU A 200 -11.91 15.13 -17.70
C LEU A 200 -10.80 15.34 -16.67
N ARG A 201 -9.54 15.30 -17.10
CA ARG A 201 -8.34 15.51 -16.28
C ARG A 201 -8.00 17.00 -16.15
N PHE A 202 -7.17 17.33 -15.16
CA PHE A 202 -6.50 18.64 -15.12
C PHE A 202 -5.52 18.82 -16.28
N GLU A 203 -5.32 20.07 -16.72
CA GLU A 203 -4.55 20.40 -17.93
C GLU A 203 -3.14 19.82 -17.91
N HIS A 204 -2.47 19.91 -16.75
CA HIS A 204 -1.11 19.44 -16.57
C HIS A 204 -0.96 17.92 -16.61
N LEU A 205 -2.04 17.14 -16.44
CA LEU A 205 -1.99 15.68 -16.28
C LEU A 205 -1.97 14.92 -17.62
N GLN A 206 -1.35 13.73 -17.66
CA GLN A 206 -1.58 12.70 -18.68
C GLN A 206 -2.37 11.59 -18.00
N ASP A 207 -3.56 11.33 -18.53
CA ASP A 207 -4.49 10.37 -17.96
C ASP A 207 -5.43 9.89 -19.09
N PRO A 208 -5.61 8.58 -19.29
CA PRO A 208 -5.00 7.47 -18.54
C PRO A 208 -3.53 7.20 -18.93
N LEU A 209 -2.91 6.28 -18.19
CA LEU A 209 -1.63 5.63 -18.47
C LEU A 209 -1.84 4.10 -18.51
N VAL A 210 -0.93 3.38 -19.17
CA VAL A 210 -0.81 1.93 -19.00
C VAL A 210 0.61 1.63 -18.53
N LEU A 211 0.76 1.15 -17.29
CA LEU A 211 2.02 0.67 -16.76
C LEU A 211 2.18 -0.81 -17.14
N VAL A 212 3.32 -1.15 -17.67
CA VAL A 212 3.52 -2.40 -18.39
C VAL A 212 4.82 -3.03 -17.88
N LEU A 213 4.70 -4.07 -17.04
CA LEU A 213 5.79 -4.70 -16.28
C LEU A 213 6.08 -6.12 -16.78
N GLU A 214 7.31 -6.59 -16.59
CA GLU A 214 7.73 -7.95 -16.92
C GLU A 214 8.51 -8.54 -15.74
N THR A 215 8.20 -9.79 -15.37
CA THR A 215 8.86 -10.50 -14.26
C THR A 215 10.13 -11.25 -14.71
N GLU A 216 10.89 -11.78 -13.75
CA GLU A 216 12.08 -12.58 -14.00
C GLU A 216 11.81 -13.81 -14.88
N SER A 217 10.67 -14.48 -14.72
CA SER A 217 10.28 -15.62 -15.56
C SER A 217 9.64 -15.22 -16.90
N GLY A 218 9.34 -13.93 -17.11
CA GLY A 218 8.70 -13.40 -18.31
C GLY A 218 7.17 -13.24 -18.23
N VAL A 219 6.57 -13.36 -17.04
CA VAL A 219 5.14 -13.03 -16.84
C VAL A 219 4.92 -11.55 -17.12
N ARG A 220 3.88 -11.26 -17.90
CA ARG A 220 3.55 -9.89 -18.31
C ARG A 220 2.42 -9.33 -17.45
N VAL A 221 2.61 -8.14 -16.89
CA VAL A 221 1.56 -7.39 -16.21
C VAL A 221 1.29 -6.09 -16.95
N ASP A 222 0.03 -5.81 -17.28
CA ASP A 222 -0.42 -4.49 -17.73
C ASP A 222 -1.45 -3.91 -16.75
N ASP A 223 -1.21 -2.69 -16.33
CA ASP A 223 -2.04 -1.95 -15.38
C ASP A 223 -2.56 -0.67 -16.02
N GLU A 224 -3.86 -0.65 -16.31
CA GLU A 224 -4.59 0.56 -16.71
C GLU A 224 -4.77 1.49 -15.51
N ILE A 225 -4.10 2.64 -15.54
CA ILE A 225 -4.22 3.67 -14.51
C ILE A 225 -5.09 4.80 -15.06
N PHE A 226 -6.32 4.92 -14.55
CA PHE A 226 -7.27 5.94 -15.00
C PHE A 226 -7.90 6.70 -13.82
N VAL A 227 -7.31 7.83 -13.48
CA VAL A 227 -7.59 8.52 -12.20
C VAL A 227 -8.67 9.61 -12.28
N ASN A 228 -9.24 9.85 -13.47
CA ASN A 228 -10.38 10.76 -13.69
C ASN A 228 -11.53 10.07 -14.43
N CYS A 229 -11.85 8.82 -14.07
CA CYS A 229 -12.89 8.04 -14.75
C CYS A 229 -14.33 8.47 -14.43
N GLN A 230 -14.53 9.31 -13.41
CA GLN A 230 -15.80 9.86 -12.90
C GLN A 230 -16.80 8.85 -12.29
N PHE A 231 -16.89 7.64 -12.84
CA PHE A 231 -17.96 6.70 -12.50
C PHE A 231 -17.78 6.03 -11.13
N GLY A 232 -16.55 5.82 -10.66
CA GLY A 232 -16.30 5.14 -9.39
C GLY A 232 -14.83 4.88 -9.10
N TYR A 233 -14.58 4.29 -7.94
CA TYR A 233 -13.31 3.69 -7.56
C TYR A 233 -13.39 2.19 -7.89
N ASP A 234 -12.72 1.77 -8.96
CA ASP A 234 -12.88 0.45 -9.57
C ASP A 234 -11.51 -0.22 -9.73
N ILE A 235 -11.33 -1.34 -9.01
CA ILE A 235 -10.10 -2.13 -9.01
C ILE A 235 -10.40 -3.48 -9.65
N ARG A 236 -9.69 -3.76 -10.75
CA ARG A 236 -9.79 -5.04 -11.47
C ARG A 236 -8.45 -5.71 -11.55
N CYS A 237 -8.49 -7.05 -11.55
CA CYS A 237 -7.34 -7.90 -11.79
C CYS A 237 -7.85 -9.21 -12.39
N GLU A 238 -7.24 -9.65 -13.49
CA GLU A 238 -7.42 -10.96 -14.11
C GLU A 238 -6.04 -11.57 -14.37
N ALA A 239 -5.78 -12.73 -13.78
CA ALA A 239 -4.61 -13.54 -14.11
C ALA A 239 -4.97 -14.56 -15.18
N VAL A 240 -4.17 -14.60 -16.25
CA VAL A 240 -4.25 -15.55 -17.35
C VAL A 240 -3.18 -16.61 -17.14
N ALA A 241 -3.61 -17.85 -16.92
CA ALA A 241 -2.74 -19.00 -16.72
C ALA A 241 -2.93 -20.03 -17.85
N GLU A 242 -2.04 -21.02 -17.93
CA GLU A 242 -2.02 -22.01 -19.03
C GLU A 242 -3.36 -22.73 -19.26
N LYS A 243 -4.12 -22.98 -18.19
CA LYS A 243 -5.35 -23.81 -18.21
C LYS A 243 -6.62 -23.03 -17.86
N GLY A 244 -6.55 -21.72 -17.69
CA GLY A 244 -7.71 -20.90 -17.37
C GLY A 244 -7.38 -19.49 -16.92
N THR A 245 -8.40 -18.74 -16.52
CA THR A 245 -8.24 -17.40 -15.93
C THR A 245 -8.88 -17.35 -14.54
N VAL A 246 -8.38 -16.44 -13.69
CA VAL A 246 -8.99 -16.09 -12.42
C VAL A 246 -9.03 -14.57 -12.30
N SER A 247 -10.18 -14.04 -11.93
CA SER A 247 -10.41 -12.59 -11.90
C SER A 247 -11.07 -12.16 -10.60
N LEU A 248 -10.79 -10.94 -10.16
CA LEU A 248 -11.53 -10.33 -9.06
C LEU A 248 -12.99 -10.17 -9.47
N ALA A 249 -13.89 -10.60 -8.60
CA ALA A 249 -15.33 -10.33 -8.74
C ALA A 249 -15.68 -8.92 -8.22
N ASP A 250 -16.84 -8.41 -8.64
CA ASP A 250 -17.43 -7.22 -8.04
C ASP A 250 -17.67 -7.44 -6.54
N GLN A 251 -17.41 -6.42 -5.74
CA GLN A 251 -17.50 -6.51 -4.27
C GLN A 251 -18.85 -6.00 -3.70
N ASN A 252 -19.90 -5.97 -4.50
CA ASN A 252 -21.21 -5.51 -4.04
C ASN A 252 -21.87 -6.55 -3.12
N ALA A 253 -22.47 -6.07 -2.02
CA ALA A 253 -23.24 -6.91 -1.11
C ALA A 253 -24.63 -7.29 -1.66
N VAL A 254 -25.20 -6.45 -2.53
CA VAL A 254 -26.53 -6.64 -3.14
C VAL A 254 -26.50 -6.28 -4.62
N GLU A 255 -27.41 -6.88 -5.38
CA GLU A 255 -27.70 -6.56 -6.78
C GLU A 255 -29.07 -5.88 -6.89
N VAL A 256 -29.21 -4.92 -7.80
CA VAL A 256 -30.48 -4.26 -8.10
C VAL A 256 -30.96 -4.66 -9.49
N ARG A 257 -32.21 -5.11 -9.57
CA ARG A 257 -32.91 -5.46 -10.82
C ARG A 257 -34.21 -4.67 -10.89
N ASP A 258 -34.29 -3.71 -11.79
CA ASP A 258 -35.49 -2.90 -12.02
C ASP A 258 -35.62 -2.48 -13.50
N GLY A 259 -36.47 -1.47 -13.80
CA GLY A 259 -36.67 -0.97 -15.16
C GLY A 259 -35.43 -0.38 -15.83
N SER A 260 -34.34 -0.11 -15.10
CA SER A 260 -33.05 0.32 -15.63
C SER A 260 -32.06 -0.84 -15.85
N GLY A 261 -32.47 -2.08 -15.62
CA GLY A 261 -31.68 -3.29 -15.86
C GLY A 261 -31.05 -3.88 -14.60
N HIS A 262 -29.98 -4.64 -14.80
CA HIS A 262 -29.19 -5.26 -13.72
C HIS A 262 -28.00 -4.36 -13.38
N ARG A 263 -27.91 -3.88 -12.14
CA ARG A 263 -26.83 -3.01 -11.67
C ARG A 263 -26.42 -3.27 -10.22
N ASN A 264 -25.21 -2.89 -9.91
CA ASN A 264 -24.61 -2.89 -8.58
C ASN A 264 -23.94 -1.52 -8.30
N THR A 265 -23.79 -1.18 -7.03
CA THR A 265 -23.09 0.03 -6.62
C THR A 265 -21.59 -0.17 -6.76
N ILE A 266 -20.89 0.81 -7.36
CA ILE A 266 -19.43 0.87 -7.38
C ILE A 266 -18.98 1.80 -6.25
N ALA A 267 -17.96 1.37 -5.50
CA ALA A 267 -17.35 2.18 -4.44
C ALA A 267 -16.93 3.55 -4.96
N ARG A 268 -16.90 4.57 -4.08
CA ARG A 268 -16.49 5.93 -4.46
C ARG A 268 -15.08 6.27 -4.02
N ASP A 269 -14.51 5.50 -3.10
CA ASP A 269 -13.15 5.67 -2.62
C ASP A 269 -12.55 4.33 -2.17
N HIS A 270 -11.25 4.37 -1.87
CA HIS A 270 -10.47 3.21 -1.43
C HIS A 270 -10.82 2.75 -0.01
N ASN A 271 -11.30 3.64 0.87
CA ASN A 271 -11.65 3.26 2.23
C ASN A 271 -12.87 2.36 2.25
N ASP A 272 -13.86 2.62 1.40
CA ASP A 272 -15.02 1.75 1.19
C ASP A 272 -14.61 0.44 0.50
N ARG A 273 -13.88 0.53 -0.62
CA ARG A 273 -13.45 -0.64 -1.41
C ARG A 273 -12.56 -1.61 -0.64
N PHE A 274 -11.69 -1.12 0.23
CA PHE A 274 -10.71 -1.95 0.96
C PHE A 274 -10.94 -1.96 2.47
N TRP A 275 -12.13 -1.57 2.95
CA TRP A 275 -12.42 -1.50 4.39
C TRP A 275 -12.02 -2.78 5.14
N GLY A 276 -12.44 -3.94 4.62
CA GLY A 276 -12.13 -5.23 5.23
C GLY A 276 -10.64 -5.58 5.20
N ALA A 277 -9.92 -5.12 4.17
CA ALA A 277 -8.48 -5.32 4.05
C ALA A 277 -7.71 -4.46 5.07
N PHE A 278 -8.08 -3.18 5.23
CA PHE A 278 -7.53 -2.29 6.27
C PHE A 278 -7.78 -2.82 7.69
N VAL A 279 -8.96 -3.37 7.95
CA VAL A 279 -9.25 -4.01 9.25
C VAL A 279 -8.37 -5.24 9.47
N THR A 280 -8.25 -6.08 8.44
CA THR A 280 -7.51 -7.34 8.53
C THR A 280 -6.01 -7.09 8.70
N GLU A 281 -5.41 -6.18 7.94
CA GLU A 281 -3.97 -5.90 8.03
C GLU A 281 -3.58 -5.35 9.42
N VAL A 282 -4.36 -4.40 9.96
CA VAL A 282 -4.06 -3.77 11.24
C VAL A 282 -4.33 -4.74 12.40
N GLN A 283 -5.38 -5.56 12.30
CA GLN A 283 -5.66 -6.61 13.29
C GLN A 283 -4.55 -7.67 13.32
N GLU A 284 -4.09 -8.14 12.16
CA GLU A 284 -2.99 -9.10 12.06
C GLU A 284 -1.69 -8.50 12.60
N TRP A 285 -1.38 -7.24 12.25
CA TRP A 285 -0.21 -6.51 12.76
C TRP A 285 -0.23 -6.39 14.29
N ILE A 286 -1.32 -5.91 14.89
CA ILE A 286 -1.46 -5.79 16.36
C ILE A 286 -1.31 -7.15 17.04
N SER A 287 -1.89 -8.20 16.45
CA SER A 287 -1.79 -9.56 16.99
C SER A 287 -0.36 -10.10 16.96
N ALA A 288 0.38 -9.83 15.88
CA ALA A 288 1.79 -10.19 15.76
C ALA A 288 2.66 -9.42 16.76
N VAL A 289 2.46 -8.11 16.87
CA VAL A 289 3.15 -7.25 17.86
C VAL A 289 2.94 -7.76 19.28
N ALA A 290 1.71 -8.12 19.65
CA ALA A 290 1.40 -8.66 20.97
C ALA A 290 2.12 -9.99 21.29
N ARG A 291 2.56 -10.73 20.26
CA ARG A 291 3.36 -11.97 20.38
C ARG A 291 4.86 -11.75 20.19
N GLY A 292 5.30 -10.53 19.89
CA GLY A 292 6.70 -10.23 19.56
C GLY A 292 7.12 -10.75 18.18
N GLU A 293 6.17 -10.95 17.28
CA GLU A 293 6.35 -11.48 15.92
C GLU A 293 6.18 -10.37 14.86
N HIS A 294 6.59 -10.67 13.63
CA HIS A 294 6.33 -9.87 12.43
C HIS A 294 5.30 -10.56 11.54
N THR A 295 4.48 -9.78 10.84
CA THR A 295 3.56 -10.25 9.80
C THR A 295 3.39 -9.18 8.72
N GLY A 296 2.81 -9.56 7.57
CA GLY A 296 2.53 -8.65 6.47
C GLY A 296 3.73 -8.38 5.57
N SER A 297 3.66 -7.29 4.80
CA SER A 297 4.75 -6.88 3.92
C SER A 297 5.92 -6.32 4.73
N THR A 298 7.12 -6.59 4.25
CA THR A 298 8.39 -6.26 4.91
C THR A 298 8.98 -4.95 4.36
N SER A 299 10.08 -4.49 4.95
CA SER A 299 10.87 -3.41 4.35
C SER A 299 11.49 -3.81 3.00
N TRP A 300 11.76 -5.10 2.75
CA TRP A 300 12.11 -5.60 1.41
C TRP A 300 11.00 -5.31 0.39
N ASP A 301 9.75 -5.57 0.77
CA ASP A 301 8.61 -5.30 -0.11
C ASP A 301 8.49 -3.80 -0.44
N GLY A 302 8.71 -2.94 0.56
CA GLY A 302 8.77 -1.49 0.35
C GLY A 302 9.92 -1.06 -0.56
N TYR A 303 11.11 -1.64 -0.41
CA TYR A 303 12.28 -1.39 -1.27
C TYR A 303 12.04 -1.82 -2.72
N ALA A 304 11.59 -3.06 -2.92
CA ALA A 304 11.36 -3.59 -4.25
C ALA A 304 10.23 -2.84 -4.97
N ALA A 305 9.16 -2.45 -4.26
CA ALA A 305 8.14 -1.57 -4.81
C ALA A 305 8.73 -0.20 -5.22
N ALA A 306 9.59 0.40 -4.38
CA ALA A 306 10.26 1.66 -4.72
C ALA A 306 11.17 1.54 -5.97
N CYS A 307 11.93 0.45 -6.11
CA CYS A 307 12.74 0.20 -7.31
C CYS A 307 11.91 0.13 -8.60
N VAL A 308 10.76 -0.55 -8.54
CA VAL A 308 9.84 -0.66 -9.69
C VAL A 308 9.17 0.69 -9.97
N CYS A 309 8.77 1.42 -8.94
CA CYS A 309 8.22 2.77 -9.07
C CYS A 309 9.25 3.75 -9.66
N ASP A 310 10.51 3.72 -9.22
CA ASP A 310 11.60 4.55 -9.78
C ASP A 310 11.78 4.27 -11.29
N ALA A 311 11.76 2.99 -11.69
CA ALA A 311 11.79 2.60 -13.10
C ALA A 311 10.53 3.05 -13.87
N GLY A 312 9.34 2.93 -13.27
CA GLY A 312 8.08 3.37 -13.84
C GLY A 312 8.00 4.90 -14.03
N VAL A 313 8.49 5.68 -13.06
CA VAL A 313 8.60 7.13 -13.16
C VAL A 313 9.56 7.54 -14.27
N ARG A 314 10.71 6.88 -14.38
CA ARG A 314 11.62 7.09 -15.53
C ARG A 314 10.98 6.74 -16.85
N ALA A 315 10.22 5.65 -16.92
CA ALA A 315 9.47 5.24 -18.11
C ALA A 315 8.35 6.22 -18.51
N LEU A 316 7.98 7.18 -17.65
CA LEU A 316 7.11 8.29 -18.05
C LEU A 316 7.77 9.23 -19.06
N THR A 317 9.10 9.29 -19.13
CA THR A 317 9.84 10.20 -20.02
C THR A 317 10.76 9.47 -20.99
N ASP A 318 11.32 8.33 -20.58
CA ASP A 318 12.21 7.52 -21.41
C ASP A 318 11.43 6.79 -22.51
N ASP A 319 12.02 6.64 -23.69
CA ASP A 319 11.44 5.85 -24.76
C ASP A 319 11.64 4.35 -24.52
N GLY A 320 10.56 3.56 -24.60
CA GLY A 320 10.62 2.11 -24.57
C GLY A 320 10.67 1.51 -23.16
N VAL A 321 11.44 0.42 -23.02
CA VAL A 321 11.49 -0.41 -21.80
C VAL A 321 12.63 0.07 -20.89
N VAL A 322 12.31 0.38 -19.64
CA VAL A 322 13.25 0.75 -18.59
C VAL A 322 13.50 -0.47 -17.69
N LYS A 323 14.77 -0.77 -17.44
CA LYS A 323 15.16 -1.87 -16.55
C LYS A 323 14.88 -1.51 -15.09
N VAL A 324 14.35 -2.47 -14.33
CA VAL A 324 14.27 -2.40 -12.87
C VAL A 324 15.57 -2.93 -12.28
N GLU A 325 16.21 -2.15 -11.41
CA GLU A 325 17.46 -2.54 -10.75
C GLU A 325 17.22 -2.73 -9.26
N MET A 326 17.49 -3.94 -8.78
CA MET A 326 17.35 -4.34 -7.38
C MET A 326 18.60 -5.09 -6.93
N ILE A 327 18.95 -4.97 -5.66
CA ILE A 327 19.90 -5.89 -5.03
C ILE A 327 19.30 -7.29 -4.90
N ALA A 328 20.11 -8.31 -4.64
CA ALA A 328 19.58 -9.61 -4.28
C ALA A 328 18.82 -9.54 -2.95
N LYS A 329 17.68 -10.25 -2.86
CA LYS A 329 16.88 -10.33 -1.62
C LYS A 329 17.74 -10.88 -0.48
N PRO A 330 17.95 -10.13 0.61
CA PRO A 330 18.71 -10.64 1.75
C PRO A 330 18.01 -11.83 2.42
N ASP A 331 18.77 -12.82 2.87
CA ASP A 331 18.25 -13.97 3.65
C ASP A 331 17.45 -13.52 4.88
N PHE A 332 17.79 -12.34 5.42
CA PHE A 332 17.04 -11.71 6.50
C PHE A 332 15.56 -11.49 6.17
N TYR A 333 15.18 -11.40 4.90
CA TYR A 333 13.79 -11.24 4.41
C TYR A 333 13.27 -12.45 3.63
N ALA A 334 14.08 -13.50 3.47
CA ALA A 334 13.65 -14.77 2.87
C ALA A 334 12.59 -15.47 3.74
#